data_AF-A0AAJ4AXX2-F1
#
_entry.id   AF-A0AAJ4AXX2-F1
#
_cell.length_a   1.000
_cell.length_b   1.000
_cell.length_c   1.000
_cell.angle_alpha   90.00
_cell.angle_beta   90.00
_cell.angle_gamma   90.00
#
_symmetry.space_group_name_H-M   'P 1'
#
loop_
_entity.id
_entity.type
_entity.pdbx_description
1 polymer ?
#
loop_
_entity_poly.entity_id
_entity_poly.type
_entity_poly.pdbx_seq_one_letter_code
_entity_poly.pdbx_strand_id
1 'polypeptide(L)'
;MLIRKATIPIVLSLLLLSCLTGCNNKAYILKTNILLDGIIAGPSEIKIENGESVEFAVKLKDVNYIRYTLSENQQQVDITAQIIFRQGDFVNTNTLPSFSMLADGQEAFMEYKAEESAPNVQWTVSVKPS
;
A
#
# COMPACT_ATOMS: atom_id res chain seq x y z
N MET A 1 -37.27 -43.57 27.70
CA MET A 1 -35.80 -43.71 27.52
C MET A 1 -35.51 -43.59 26.03
N LEU A 2 -35.37 -42.35 25.56
CA LEU A 2 -34.13 -41.65 25.19
C LEU A 2 -33.80 -41.73 23.68
N ILE A 3 -34.20 -40.65 23.01
CA ILE A 3 -33.47 -39.89 21.98
C ILE A 3 -33.32 -40.50 20.58
N ARG A 4 -34.12 -39.94 19.65
CA ARG A 4 -33.92 -39.98 18.20
C ARG A 4 -32.53 -39.41 17.86
N LYS A 5 -31.71 -40.19 17.13
CA LYS A 5 -30.42 -39.77 16.58
C LYS A 5 -30.64 -38.68 15.52
N ALA A 6 -30.53 -37.42 15.91
CA ALA A 6 -30.37 -36.29 15.01
C ALA A 6 -28.87 -36.12 14.72
N THR A 7 -28.37 -36.74 13.66
CA THR A 7 -26.96 -36.58 13.23
C THR A 7 -26.88 -36.27 11.75
N ILE A 8 -27.63 -35.27 11.27
CA ILE A 8 -27.45 -34.70 9.91
C ILE A 8 -27.79 -33.19 9.87
N PRO A 9 -27.13 -32.30 10.63
CA PRO A 9 -27.02 -30.93 10.13
C PRO A 9 -25.60 -30.34 10.10
N ILE A 10 -24.60 -31.03 10.66
CA ILE A 10 -23.28 -30.41 10.89
C ILE A 10 -22.43 -30.30 9.60
N VAL A 11 -22.64 -31.20 8.63
CA VAL A 11 -21.84 -31.22 7.39
C VAL A 11 -22.23 -30.09 6.43
N LEU A 12 -23.49 -29.67 6.42
CA LEU A 12 -23.97 -28.61 5.51
C LEU A 12 -23.47 -27.21 5.94
N SER A 13 -23.25 -27.01 7.25
CA SER A 13 -22.69 -25.75 7.79
C SER A 13 -21.22 -25.54 7.39
N LEU A 14 -20.42 -26.61 7.24
CA LEU A 14 -19.02 -26.48 6.83
C LEU A 14 -18.85 -26.07 5.36
N LEU A 15 -19.77 -26.47 4.47
CA LEU A 15 -19.72 -26.12 3.05
C LEU A 15 -20.05 -24.64 2.77
N LEU A 16 -20.83 -23.99 3.65
CA LEU A 16 -21.19 -22.58 3.53
C LEU A 16 -20.07 -21.63 4.01
N LEU A 17 -19.13 -22.10 4.84
CA LEU A 17 -18.01 -21.29 5.35
C LEU A 17 -16.88 -21.12 4.32
N SER A 18 -16.71 -22.05 3.38
CA SER A 18 -15.65 -21.98 2.35
C SER A 18 -15.96 -21.02 1.20
N CYS A 19 -17.18 -20.50 1.08
CA CYS A 19 -17.53 -19.51 0.04
C CYS A 19 -17.33 -18.04 0.47
N LEU A 20 -17.04 -17.77 1.75
CA LEU A 20 -16.86 -16.40 2.26
C LEU A 20 -15.42 -15.88 2.17
N THR A 21 -14.46 -16.72 1.79
CA THR A 21 -13.11 -16.27 1.41
C THR A 21 -13.07 -15.93 -0.08
N GLY A 22 -14.09 -15.22 -0.56
CA GLY A 22 -13.95 -14.44 -1.78
C GLY A 22 -13.09 -13.23 -1.42
N CYS A 23 -11.77 -13.37 -1.57
CA CYS A 23 -10.84 -12.25 -1.57
C CYS A 23 -11.31 -11.24 -2.63
N ASN A 24 -12.13 -10.27 -2.23
CA ASN A 24 -12.40 -9.09 -3.03
C ASN A 24 -11.13 -8.24 -2.98
N ASN A 25 -10.09 -8.63 -3.73
CA ASN A 25 -8.89 -7.82 -3.82
C ASN A 25 -9.22 -6.60 -4.67
N LYS A 26 -9.63 -5.52 -4.00
CA LYS A 26 -9.90 -4.25 -4.68
C LYS A 26 -8.57 -3.69 -5.16
N ALA A 27 -8.50 -3.39 -6.44
CA ALA A 27 -7.39 -2.66 -7.01
C ALA A 27 -7.66 -1.15 -6.96
N TYR A 28 -6.58 -0.39 -6.80
CA TYR A 28 -6.59 1.07 -6.77
C TYR A 28 -5.63 1.62 -7.80
N ILE A 29 -5.95 2.80 -8.30
CA ILE A 29 -5.02 3.64 -9.05
C ILE A 29 -4.50 4.71 -8.10
N LEU A 30 -3.21 4.64 -7.84
CA LEU A 30 -2.45 5.62 -7.09
C LEU A 30 -1.81 6.60 -8.06
N LYS A 31 -2.22 7.87 -8.02
CA LYS A 31 -1.49 8.95 -8.67
C LYS A 31 -0.53 9.55 -7.67
N THR A 32 0.75 9.58 -8.00
CA THR A 32 1.78 10.01 -7.07
C THR A 32 2.77 10.90 -7.79
N ASN A 33 3.23 11.94 -7.12
CA ASN A 33 4.37 12.73 -7.56
C ASN A 33 5.27 12.91 -6.35
N ILE A 34 6.37 12.17 -6.33
CA ILE A 34 7.39 12.33 -5.31
C ILE A 34 8.63 12.96 -5.94
N LEU A 35 9.12 14.00 -5.30
CA LEU A 35 10.34 14.71 -5.65
C LEU A 35 11.35 14.51 -4.53
N LEU A 36 12.55 14.08 -4.89
CA LEU A 36 13.71 14.02 -4.00
C LEU A 36 14.71 15.06 -4.49
N ASP A 37 14.94 16.11 -3.69
CA ASP A 37 15.71 17.29 -4.08
C ASP A 37 15.27 17.89 -5.43
N GLY A 38 13.95 17.88 -5.67
CA GLY A 38 13.34 18.38 -6.91
C GLY A 38 13.39 17.41 -8.10
N ILE A 39 13.94 16.21 -7.95
CA ILE A 39 13.99 15.18 -8.99
C ILE A 39 12.85 14.18 -8.79
N ILE A 40 12.08 13.91 -9.86
CA ILE A 40 10.99 12.92 -9.84
C ILE A 40 11.54 11.52 -9.50
N ALA A 41 10.97 10.94 -8.45
CA ALA A 41 11.44 9.70 -7.84
C ALA A 41 10.43 8.55 -7.99
N GLY A 42 10.25 8.03 -9.20
CA GLY A 42 9.39 6.87 -9.47
C GLY A 42 8.29 7.16 -10.50
N PRO A 43 7.34 6.23 -10.68
CA PRO A 43 6.24 6.39 -11.63
C PRO A 43 5.19 7.39 -11.10
N SER A 44 4.48 8.05 -12.02
CA SER A 44 3.43 9.01 -11.67
C SER A 44 2.05 8.36 -11.42
N GLU A 45 1.86 7.14 -11.91
CA GLU A 45 0.62 6.38 -11.78
C GLU A 45 0.96 4.89 -11.54
N ILE A 46 0.32 4.29 -10.56
CA ILE A 46 0.57 2.93 -10.10
C ILE A 46 -0.77 2.23 -9.90
N LYS A 47 -0.90 1.02 -10.43
CA LYS A 47 -1.98 0.11 -10.03
C LYS A 47 -1.49 -0.78 -8.90
N ILE A 48 -2.21 -0.82 -7.79
CA ILE A 48 -1.85 -1.59 -6.59
C ILE A 48 -3.11 -2.23 -6.00
N GLU A 49 -3.02 -3.48 -5.56
CA GLU A 49 -4.15 -4.16 -4.89
C GLU A 49 -4.11 -3.95 -3.38
N ASN A 50 -5.26 -4.13 -2.72
CA ASN A 50 -5.37 -4.00 -1.28
C ASN A 50 -4.42 -4.96 -0.54
N GLY A 51 -3.59 -4.44 0.35
CA GLY A 51 -2.62 -5.21 1.12
C GLY A 51 -1.34 -5.54 0.35
N GLU A 52 -1.18 -5.05 -0.88
CA GLU A 52 0.04 -5.23 -1.66
C GLU A 52 1.07 -4.13 -1.41
N SER A 53 2.32 -4.50 -1.67
CA SER A 53 3.44 -3.58 -1.78
C SER A 53 4.07 -3.70 -3.16
N VAL A 54 4.37 -2.56 -3.79
CA VAL A 54 5.03 -2.50 -5.10
C VAL A 54 6.27 -1.62 -5.03
N GLU A 55 7.32 -2.01 -5.75
CA GLU A 55 8.62 -1.34 -5.73
C GLU A 55 9.01 -0.83 -7.12
N PHE A 56 9.55 0.40 -7.16
CA PHE A 56 10.04 1.01 -8.39
C PHE A 56 11.45 1.53 -8.20
N ALA A 57 12.30 1.32 -9.20
CA ALA A 57 13.63 1.91 -9.23
C ALA A 57 13.52 3.44 -9.33
N VAL A 58 14.29 4.14 -8.51
CA VAL A 58 14.39 5.59 -8.49
C VAL A 58 15.62 6.00 -9.28
N LYS A 59 15.47 6.98 -10.18
CA LYS A 59 16.57 7.53 -10.98
C LYS A 59 17.41 8.52 -10.18
N LEU A 60 18.13 8.03 -9.18
CA LEU A 60 19.15 8.78 -8.44
C LEU A 60 20.56 8.29 -8.84
N LYS A 61 21.60 8.86 -8.20
CA LYS A 61 23.00 8.48 -8.45
C LYS A 61 23.33 7.03 -8.06
N ASP A 62 22.49 6.38 -7.25
CA ASP A 62 22.61 5.00 -6.79
C ASP A 62 21.31 4.20 -7.04
N VAL A 63 21.40 2.86 -6.97
CA VAL A 63 20.24 1.97 -7.12
C VAL A 63 19.34 2.07 -5.87
N ASN A 64 18.42 3.03 -5.92
CA ASN A 64 17.44 3.27 -4.88
C ASN A 64 16.06 2.79 -5.35
N TYR A 65 15.22 2.38 -4.42
CA TYR A 65 13.85 1.97 -4.71
C TYR A 65 12.88 2.81 -3.90
N ILE A 66 11.70 3.04 -4.46
CA ILE A 66 10.55 3.48 -3.71
C ILE A 66 9.55 2.32 -3.61
N ARG A 67 9.14 2.01 -2.39
CA ARG A 67 8.09 1.04 -2.13
C ARG A 67 6.82 1.78 -1.74
N TYR A 68 5.73 1.48 -2.43
CA TYR A 68 4.39 1.91 -2.04
C TYR A 68 3.63 0.73 -1.44
N THR A 69 2.92 0.95 -0.35
CA THR A 69 2.02 -0.03 0.26
C THR A 69 0.66 0.60 0.44
N LEU A 70 -0.39 -0.13 0.09
CA LEU A 70 -1.78 0.29 0.26
C LEU A 70 -2.51 -0.71 1.15
N SER A 71 -3.26 -0.20 2.12
CA SER A 71 -4.19 -1.01 2.91
C SER A 71 -5.54 -0.32 3.05
N GLU A 72 -6.62 -1.00 2.69
CA GLU A 72 -8.00 -0.55 2.92
C GLU A 72 -8.54 -1.18 4.21
N ASN A 73 -9.13 -0.34 5.07
CA ASN A 73 -9.94 -0.78 6.21
C ASN A 73 -11.31 -0.08 6.18
N GLN A 74 -12.38 -0.85 5.97
CA GLN A 74 -13.81 -0.49 5.96
C GLN A 74 -14.23 0.72 5.10
N GLN A 75 -13.68 1.91 5.35
CA GLN A 75 -14.00 3.17 4.67
C GLN A 75 -12.75 4.03 4.35
N GLN A 76 -11.57 3.58 4.77
CA GLN A 76 -10.34 4.34 4.69
C GLN A 76 -9.28 3.54 3.94
N VAL A 77 -8.51 4.24 3.12
CA VAL A 77 -7.35 3.72 2.42
C VAL A 77 -6.12 4.40 2.99
N ASP A 78 -5.23 3.59 3.56
CA ASP A 78 -3.94 4.03 4.07
C ASP A 78 -2.86 3.75 3.04
N ILE A 79 -2.02 4.76 2.81
CA ILE A 79 -0.92 4.71 1.84
C ILE A 79 0.37 5.08 2.54
N THR A 80 1.35 4.19 2.43
CA THR A 80 2.70 4.39 2.94
C THR A 80 3.69 4.33 1.79
N ALA A 81 4.67 5.24 1.81
CA ALA A 81 5.82 5.20 0.92
C ALA A 81 7.11 4.98 1.73
N GLN A 82 8.03 4.18 1.20
CA GLN A 82 9.35 3.94 1.79
C GLN A 82 10.41 4.18 0.73
N ILE A 83 11.44 4.97 1.07
CA ILE A 83 12.62 5.12 0.24
C ILE A 83 13.68 4.15 0.75
N ILE A 84 14.10 3.24 -0.13
CA ILE A 84 15.07 2.19 0.16
C ILE A 84 16.37 2.53 -0.57
N PHE A 85 17.40 2.85 0.20
CA PHE A 85 18.75 3.11 -0.29
C PHE A 85 19.58 1.84 -0.21
N ARG A 86 20.21 1.44 -1.33
CA ARG A 86 21.12 0.30 -1.38
C ARG A 86 22.51 0.75 -1.81
N GLN A 87 23.50 0.58 -0.94
CA GLN A 87 24.89 0.87 -1.23
C GLN A 87 25.75 -0.37 -0.89
N GLY A 88 26.15 -1.13 -1.92
CA GLY A 88 26.77 -2.44 -1.71
C GLY A 88 25.81 -3.38 -0.99
N ASP A 89 26.25 -3.98 0.12
CA ASP A 89 25.44 -4.88 0.95
C ASP A 89 24.58 -4.15 2.00
N PHE A 90 24.71 -2.83 2.13
CA PHE A 90 23.95 -2.05 3.11
C PHE A 90 22.60 -1.61 2.54
N VAL A 91 21.54 -1.86 3.32
CA VAL A 91 20.17 -1.40 3.04
C VAL A 91 19.75 -0.42 4.13
N ASN A 92 19.45 0.82 3.74
CA ASN A 92 18.82 1.81 4.61
C ASN A 92 17.40 2.10 4.11
N THR A 93 16.42 2.14 5.01
CA THR A 93 15.01 2.35 4.65
C THR A 93 14.46 3.52 5.43
N ASN A 94 14.08 4.59 4.72
CA ASN A 94 13.37 5.73 5.29
C ASN A 94 11.88 5.59 4.98
N THR A 95 11.08 5.38 6.02
CA THR A 95 9.63 5.38 5.90
C THR A 95 9.14 6.82 5.89
N LEU A 96 8.44 7.20 4.83
CA LEU A 96 7.79 8.51 4.73
C LEU A 96 6.51 8.49 5.57
N PRO A 97 6.06 9.66 6.08
CA PRO A 97 4.78 9.72 6.78
C PRO A 97 3.66 9.16 5.90
N SER A 98 2.73 8.43 6.52
CA SER A 98 1.65 7.78 5.79
C SER A 98 0.46 8.71 5.61
N PHE A 99 -0.32 8.50 4.55
CA PHE A 99 -1.56 9.20 4.31
C PHE A 99 -2.75 8.28 4.52
N SER A 100 -3.77 8.82 5.17
CA SER A 100 -5.06 8.17 5.34
C SER A 100 -6.08 8.95 4.54
N MET A 101 -6.69 8.31 3.54
CA MET A 101 -7.57 8.96 2.57
C MET A 101 -8.88 8.18 2.43
N LEU A 102 -9.95 8.88 2.08
CA LEU A 102 -11.12 8.21 1.54
C LEU A 102 -10.75 7.66 0.15
N ALA A 103 -11.30 6.50 -0.21
CA ALA A 103 -10.97 5.82 -1.46
C ALA A 103 -11.30 6.63 -2.72
N ASP A 104 -12.02 7.76 -2.61
CA ASP A 104 -12.57 8.52 -3.74
C ASP A 104 -11.78 9.80 -4.04
N GLY A 105 -10.73 9.67 -4.85
CA GLY A 105 -10.08 10.78 -5.56
C GLY A 105 -9.43 11.86 -4.68
N GLN A 106 -9.43 11.68 -3.36
CA GLN A 106 -8.89 12.64 -2.41
C GLN A 106 -7.39 12.80 -2.64
N GLU A 107 -6.94 14.05 -2.71
CA GLU A 107 -5.53 14.38 -2.80
C GLU A 107 -4.96 14.70 -1.41
N ALA A 108 -3.75 14.23 -1.15
CA ALA A 108 -2.96 14.56 0.01
C ALA A 108 -1.58 15.06 -0.43
N PHE A 109 -1.01 15.98 0.35
CA PHE A 109 0.28 16.59 0.08
C PHE A 109 1.12 16.62 1.35
N MET A 110 2.43 16.44 1.17
CA MET A 110 3.42 16.59 2.20
C MET A 110 4.70 17.19 1.63
N GLU A 111 5.32 18.04 2.42
CA GLU A 111 6.71 18.46 2.24
C GLU A 111 7.47 18.15 3.54
N TYR A 112 8.58 17.44 3.43
CA TYR A 112 9.38 16.99 4.56
C TYR A 112 10.86 17.06 4.23
N LYS A 113 11.65 17.59 5.16
CA LYS A 113 13.11 17.56 5.10
C LYS A 113 13.64 16.50 6.07
N ALA A 114 14.25 15.46 5.52
CA ALA A 114 14.89 14.42 6.29
C ALA A 114 16.28 14.89 6.76
N GLU A 115 16.41 15.31 8.03
CA GLU A 115 17.67 15.67 8.71
C GLU A 115 18.65 16.57 7.89
N GLU A 116 19.89 16.78 8.34
CA GLU A 116 20.85 17.66 7.63
C GLU A 116 21.43 17.05 6.35
N SER A 117 21.32 15.72 6.16
CA SER A 117 22.01 14.98 5.10
C SER A 117 21.12 14.13 4.19
N ALA A 118 19.80 14.09 4.42
CA ALA A 118 18.87 13.35 3.55
C ALA A 118 18.09 14.31 2.62
N PRO A 119 17.59 13.81 1.48
CA PRO A 119 16.98 14.67 0.47
C PRO A 119 15.72 15.36 1.00
N ASN A 120 15.46 16.56 0.49
CA ASN A 120 14.16 17.18 0.65
C ASN A 120 13.12 16.34 -0.12
N VAL A 121 12.06 15.96 0.56
CA VAL A 121 10.97 15.15 0.01
C VAL A 121 9.73 16.02 -0.16
N GLN A 122 9.24 16.11 -1.38
CA GLN A 122 7.89 16.64 -1.66
C GLN A 122 7.08 15.50 -2.24
N TRP A 123 5.92 15.21 -1.65
CA TRP A 123 5.09 14.10 -2.07
C TRP A 123 3.62 14.52 -2.15
N THR A 124 3.08 14.48 -3.35
CA THR A 124 1.64 14.56 -3.60
C THR A 124 1.13 13.16 -3.96
N VAL A 125 0.00 12.79 -3.39
CA VAL A 125 -0.63 11.50 -3.66
C VAL A 125 -2.14 11.62 -3.73
N SER A 126 -2.76 10.86 -4.62
CA SER A 126 -4.20 10.65 -4.63
C SER A 126 -4.54 9.23 -5.02
N VAL A 127 -5.66 8.75 -4.50
CA VAL A 127 -6.10 7.37 -4.69
C VAL A 127 -7.52 7.32 -5.20
N LYS A 128 -7.78 6.40 -6.12
CA LYS A 128 -9.12 6.09 -6.61
C LYS A 128 -9.27 4.58 -6.80
N PRO A 129 -10.48 4.01 -6.71
CA PRO A 129 -10.70 2.62 -7.10
C PRO A 129 -10.37 2.47 -8.59
N SER A 130 -9.79 1.32 -8.96
CA SER A 130 -9.42 1.00 -10.35
C SER A 130 -10.62 0.68 -11.23
#